data_AF-A0A564KTJ9-F1
#
_entry.id   AF-A0A564KTJ9-F1
#
_cell.length_a   1.000
_cell.length_b   1.000
_cell.length_c   1.000
_cell.angle_alpha   90.00
_cell.angle_beta   90.00
_cell.angle_gamma   90.00
#
_symmetry.space_group_name_H-M   'P 1'
#
loop_
_entity.id
_entity.type
_entity.pdbx_description
1 polymer ?
#
loop_
_entity_poly.entity_id
_entity_poly.type
_entity_poly.pdbx_seq_one_letter_code
_entity_poly.pdbx_strand_id
1 'polypeptide(L)' 'MHNALVCGRRFRTFNVVDDFNREALSTEIDLNLPALRVVRVLDRIASNRGYPVMLRMDNGPEFISLALAE' A
#
# COMPACT_ATOMS: atom_id res chain seq x y z
N MET A 1 -18.76 -5.98 -3.19
CA MET A 1 -17.94 -5.41 -4.28
C MET A 1 -16.81 -6.40 -4.56
N HIS A 2 -16.69 -6.95 -5.76
CA HIS A 2 -15.64 -7.92 -6.09
C HIS A 2 -14.64 -7.23 -7.04
N ASN A 3 -13.41 -7.01 -6.58
CA ASN A 3 -12.36 -6.42 -7.40
C ASN A 3 -11.84 -7.48 -8.38
N ALA A 4 -12.48 -7.58 -9.54
CA ALA A 4 -12.10 -8.49 -10.61
C ALA A 4 -12.19 -7.80 -11.97
N LEU A 5 -11.26 -8.16 -12.85
CA LEU A 5 -11.30 -7.80 -14.26
C LEU A 5 -12.44 -8.55 -14.97
N VAL A 6 -12.80 -8.09 -16.17
CA VAL A 6 -13.82 -8.76 -17.02
C VAL A 6 -13.48 -10.24 -17.27
N CYS A 7 -12.19 -10.58 -17.30
CA CYS A 7 -11.72 -11.97 -17.43
C CYS A 7 -11.77 -12.80 -16.14
N GLY A 8 -12.39 -12.30 -15.06
CA GLY A 8 -12.56 -12.98 -13.78
C GLY A 8 -11.33 -12.95 -12.86
N ARG A 9 -10.20 -12.41 -13.32
CA ARG A 9 -8.97 -12.29 -12.50
C ARG A 9 -9.17 -11.24 -11.42
N ARG A 10 -8.94 -11.63 -10.16
CA ARG A 10 -8.99 -10.72 -9.01
C ARG A 10 -7.73 -9.86 -8.99
N PHE A 11 -7.91 -8.59 -8.61
CA PHE A 11 -6.82 -7.67 -8.36
C PHE A 11 -6.92 -7.14 -6.92
N ARG A 12 -5.79 -6.66 -6.42
CA ARG A 12 -5.63 -5.99 -5.13
C ARG A 12 -5.28 -4.53 -5.36
N THR A 13 -5.63 -3.71 -4.40
CA THR A 13 -5.30 -2.30 -4.38
C THR A 13 -4.53 -1.99 -3.10
N PHE A 14 -3.42 -1.28 -3.23
CA PHE A 14 -2.67 -0.73 -2.11
C PHE A 14 -2.88 0.78 -2.10
N ASN A 15 -3.49 1.29 -1.04
CA ASN A 15 -3.84 2.70 -0.91
C ASN A 15 -3.11 3.30 0.28
N VAL A 16 -2.40 4.39 0.05
CA VAL A 16 -1.81 5.22 1.09
C VAL A 16 -2.56 6.53 1.11
N VAL A 17 -3.18 6.83 2.25
CA VAL A 17 -4.00 8.02 2.44
C VAL A 17 -3.51 8.74 3.68
N ASP A 18 -3.42 10.06 3.59
CA ASP A 18 -3.17 10.91 4.75
C ASP A 18 -4.43 10.99 5.62
N ASP A 19 -4.30 10.72 6.91
CA ASP A 19 -5.45 10.63 7.81
C ASP A 19 -6.04 12.02 8.16
N PHE A 20 -5.22 13.07 8.15
CA PHE A 20 -5.63 14.41 8.54
C PHE A 20 -6.45 15.09 7.44
N ASN A 21 -5.94 15.13 6.21
CA ASN A 21 -6.58 15.85 5.10
C ASN A 21 -7.28 14.92 4.09
N ARG A 22 -7.23 13.60 4.28
CA ARG A 22 -7.80 12.58 3.39
C ARG A 22 -7.20 12.57 1.98
N GLU A 23 -6.01 13.10 1.80
CA GLU A 23 -5.29 13.08 0.53
C GLU A 23 -4.84 11.65 0.18
N ALA A 24 -5.15 11.18 -1.03
CA ALA A 24 -4.64 9.92 -1.55
C ALA A 24 -3.21 10.10 -2.06
N LEU A 25 -2.23 9.66 -1.27
CA LEU A 25 -0.81 9.82 -1.56
C LEU A 25 -0.33 8.89 -2.68
N SER A 26 -0.84 7.65 -2.69
CA SER A 26 -0.55 6.68 -3.73
C SER A 26 -1.62 5.59 -3.76
N THR A 27 -1.96 5.15 -4.96
CA THR A 27 -2.82 3.99 -5.19
C THR A 27 -2.15 3.09 -6.23
N GLU A 28 -1.74 1.91 -5.80
CA GLU A 28 -1.20 0.87 -6.67
C GLU A 28 -2.24 -0.22 -6.89
N ILE A 29 -2.31 -0.74 -8.11
CA ILE A 29 -3.24 -1.79 -8.51
C ILE A 29 -2.42 -2.92 -9.11
N ASP A 30 -2.52 -4.11 -8.54
CA ASP A 30 -1.82 -5.28 -9.03
C ASP A 30 -2.59 -6.57 -8.71
N LEU A 31 -2.25 -7.66 -9.37
CA LEU A 31 -2.81 -8.98 -9.13
C LEU A 31 -2.28 -9.60 -7.84
N ASN A 32 -1.05 -9.24 -7.45
CA ASN A 32 -0.46 -9.60 -6.18
C ASN A 32 0.35 -8.43 -5.63
N LEU A 33 0.35 -8.25 -4.31
CA LEU A 33 1.07 -7.18 -3.63
C LEU A 33 2.09 -7.81 -2.68
N PRO A 34 3.31 -8.14 -3.13
CA PRO A 34 4.35 -8.57 -2.21
C PRO A 34 4.81 -7.40 -1.32
N ALA A 35 5.28 -7.69 -0.10
CA ALA A 35 5.75 -6.68 0.84
C ALA A 35 6.82 -5.75 0.23
N LEU A 36 7.74 -6.29 -0.58
CA LEU A 36 8.76 -5.48 -1.27
C LEU A 36 8.14 -4.39 -2.19
N ARG A 37 6.98 -4.67 -2.80
CA ARG A 37 6.28 -3.68 -3.64
C ARG A 37 5.65 -2.58 -2.78
N VAL A 38 5.13 -2.94 -1.60
CA VAL A 38 4.63 -1.98 -0.61
C VAL A 38 5.76 -1.07 -0.11
N VAL A 39 6.90 -1.64 0.29
CA VAL A 39 8.08 -0.89 0.76
C VAL A 39 8.53 0.14 -0.28
N ARG A 40 8.68 -0.27 -1.55
CA ARG A 40 9.08 0.64 -2.64
C ARG A 40 8.15 1.85 -2.81
N VAL A 41 6.85 1.65 -2.62
CA VAL A 41 5.86 2.73 -2.72
C VAL A 41 5.99 3.66 -1.53
N LEU A 42 6.12 3.12 -0.32
CA LEU A 42 6.32 3.89 0.90
C LEU A 42 7.61 4.71 0.84
N ASP A 43 8.72 4.13 0.37
CA ASP A 43 10.00 4.82 0.18
C ASP A 43 9.89 5.98 -0.81
N ARG A 44 9.13 5.79 -1.89
CA ARG A 44 8.90 6.86 -2.88
C ARG A 44 8.12 8.03 -2.27
N ILE A 45 7.11 7.74 -1.45
CA ILE A 45 6.34 8.77 -0.75
C ILE A 45 7.24 9.48 0.27
N ALA A 46 8.00 8.71 1.06
CA ALA A 46 8.91 9.23 2.07
C ALA A 46 10.04 10.08 1.47
N SER A 47 10.56 9.71 0.30
CA SER A 47 11.57 10.51 -0.42
C SER A 47 11.05 11.89 -0.83
N ASN A 48 9.75 12.02 -1.10
CA ASN A 48 9.15 13.28 -1.54
C ASN A 48 8.63 14.15 -0.37
N ARG A 49 8.19 13.52 0.73
CA ARG A 49 7.48 14.21 1.83
C ARG A 49 8.13 14.07 3.21
N GLY A 50 9.10 13.17 3.35
CA GLY A 50 9.62 12.71 4.64
C GLY A 50 8.80 11.55 5.22
N TYR A 51 9.31 10.95 6.30
CA TYR A 51 8.64 9.85 7.00
C TYR A 51 7.53 10.38 7.93
N PRO A 52 6.38 9.68 8.02
CA PRO A 52 5.33 10.05 8.95
C PRO A 52 5.74 9.75 10.39
N VAL A 53 5.18 10.49 11.34
CA VAL A 53 5.36 10.24 12.79
C VAL A 53 4.67 8.94 13.22
N MET A 54 3.55 8.61 12.58
CA MET A 54 2.78 7.41 12.87
C MET A 54 2.23 6.83 11.56
N LEU A 55 2.27 5.50 11.46
CA LEU A 55 1.77 4.77 10.31
C LEU A 55 0.68 3.81 10.79
N ARG A 56 -0.54 4.00 10.27
CA ARG A 56 -1.67 3.12 10.54
C ARG A 56 -1.84 2.19 9.34
N MET A 57 -1.71 0.89 9.58
CA MET A 57 -1.89 -0.14 8.57
C MET A 57 -3.07 -1.03 8.93
N ASP A 58 -3.61 -1.74 7.94
CA ASP A 58 -4.50 -2.86 8.21
C ASP A 58 -3.69 -4.14 8.54
N ASN A 59 -4.38 -5.20 8.96
CA ASN A 59 -3.74 -6.48 9.27
C ASN A 59 -3.52 -7.35 8.01
N GLY A 60 -3.28 -6.72 6.86
CA GLY A 60 -2.97 -7.42 5.62
C GLY A 60 -1.70 -8.25 5.75
N PRO A 61 -1.62 -9.44 5.11
CA PRO A 61 -0.43 -10.29 5.13
C PRO A 61 0.81 -9.59 4.55
N GLU A 62 0.62 -8.58 3.71
CA GLU A 62 1.67 -7.72 3.17
C GLU A 62 2.42 -6.96 4.27
N PHE A 63 1.75 -6.68 5.40
CA PHE A 63 2.25 -5.85 6.49
C PHE A 63 2.81 -6.65 7.68
N ILE A 64 2.64 -7.98 7.67
CA ILE A 64 3.15 -8.90 8.70
C ILE A 64 4.53 -9.47 8.28
N SER A 65 5.00 -9.14 7.08
CA SER A 65 6.27 -9.62 6.55
C SER A 65 7.47 -8.99 7.27
N LEU A 66 8.51 -9.79 7.56
CA LEU A 66 9.77 -9.32 8.14
C LEU A 66 10.43 -8.21 7.31
N ALA A 67 10.18 -8.21 5.99
CA ALA A 67 10.72 -7.21 5.06
C ALA A 67 10.21 -5.78 5.31
N LEU A 68 9.16 -5.60 6.13
CA LEU A 68 8.64 -4.28 6.54
C LEU A 68 9.20 -3.83 7.90
N ALA A 69 9.90 -4.71 8.62
CA ALA A 69 10.48 -4.44 9.93
C ALA A 69 11.97 -4.04 9.86
N GLU A 70 12.59 -4.12 8.68
CA GLU A 70 13.96 -3.66 8.43
C GLU A 70 14.03 -2.19 8.02
#